data_AF-A0A645JHS4-F1
#
_entry.id   AF-A0A645JHS4-F1
#
_cell.length_a   1.000
_cell.length_b   1.000
_cell.length_c   1.000
_cell.angle_alpha   90.00
_cell.angle_beta   90.00
_cell.angle_gamma   90.00
#
_symmetry.space_group_name_H-M   'P 1'
#
loop_
_entity.id
_entity.type
_entity.pdbx_description
1 polymer ?
#
loop_
_entity_poly.entity_id
_entity_poly.type
_entity_poly.pdbx_seq_one_letter_code
_entity_poly.pdbx_strand_id
1 'polypeptide(L)'
;MTGEITLRGRVLPIGGLKEKTMAALRSGVKTVLIPTDNVRDLEQIDQTVRAALEFIPVGNVDEVLSRALCPALIKSRAEKTAEPEQAVVAAFAPVRETGGDALRQ
;
A
#
# COMPACT_ATOMS: atom_id res chain seq x y z
N MET A 1 -4.08 11.33 9.40
CA MET A 1 -2.77 11.77 8.88
C MET A 1 -2.78 13.27 8.74
N THR A 2 -1.64 13.93 8.96
CA THR A 2 -1.39 15.31 8.51
C THR A 2 -0.06 15.37 7.76
N GLY A 3 0.06 16.30 6.80
CA GLY A 3 1.23 16.43 5.94
C GLY A 3 0.85 17.02 4.59
N GLU A 4 1.72 17.83 4.03
CA GLU A 4 1.63 18.22 2.61
C GLU A 4 2.38 17.19 1.75
N ILE A 5 2.03 17.07 0.47
CA ILE A 5 2.62 16.08 -0.43
C ILE A 5 3.13 16.74 -1.70
N THR A 6 4.33 16.34 -2.12
CA THR A 6 4.89 16.70 -3.44
C THR A 6 4.42 15.73 -4.53
N LEU A 7 4.47 16.14 -5.80
CA LEU A 7 4.21 15.22 -6.92
C LEU A 7 5.16 14.01 -6.95
N ARG A 8 6.32 14.12 -6.30
CA ARG A 8 7.30 13.03 -6.16
C ARG A 8 7.05 12.14 -4.94
N GLY A 9 5.96 12.35 -4.21
CA GLY A 9 5.56 11.51 -3.08
C GLY A 9 6.23 11.82 -1.74
N ARG A 10 7.12 12.83 -1.66
CA ARG A 10 7.67 13.28 -0.37
C ARG A 10 6.60 13.94 0.48
N VAL A 11 6.59 13.62 1.77
CA VAL A 11 5.73 14.25 2.78
C VAL A 11 6.48 15.45 3.37
N LEU A 12 5.83 16.62 3.35
CA LEU A 12 6.38 17.90 3.80
C LEU A 12 5.81 18.31 5.17
N PRO A 13 6.57 19.10 5.94
CA PRO A 13 6.12 19.57 7.25
C PRO A 13 4.90 20.47 7.16
N ILE A 14 4.14 20.52 8.26
CA ILE A 14 2.94 21.33 8.39
C ILE A 14 3.00 22.24 9.61
N GLY A 15 2.29 23.36 9.54
CA GLY A 15 2.00 24.20 10.71
C GLY A 15 0.81 23.69 11.52
N GLY A 16 0.70 24.18 12.76
CA GLY A 16 -0.45 23.93 13.65
C GLY A 16 -0.58 22.49 14.11
N LEU A 17 0.54 21.80 14.36
CA LEU A 17 0.54 20.39 14.78
C LEU A 17 -0.21 20.20 16.10
N LYS A 18 -0.09 21.15 17.04
CA LYS A 18 -0.76 21.11 18.34
C LYS A 18 -2.28 21.13 18.21
N GLU A 19 -2.83 22.05 17.42
CA GLU A 19 -4.27 22.21 17.21
C GLU A 19 -4.86 20.99 16.51
N LYS A 20 -4.17 20.49 15.48
CA LYS A 20 -4.58 19.29 14.72
C LYS A 20 -4.57 18.03 15.59
N THR A 21 -3.57 17.90 16.45
CA THR A 21 -3.44 16.76 17.37
C THR A 21 -4.51 16.82 18.46
N MET A 22 -4.80 18.00 19.01
CA MET A 22 -5.91 18.20 19.95
C MET A 22 -7.27 17.87 19.32
N ALA A 23 -7.48 18.23 18.05
CA ALA A 23 -8.68 17.86 17.32
C ALA A 23 -8.78 16.34 17.13
N ALA A 24 -7.67 15.66 16.81
CA ALA A 24 -7.61 14.21 16.69
C ALA A 24 -7.96 13.49 18.00
N LEU A 25 -7.44 13.97 19.13
CA LEU A 25 -7.80 13.43 20.45
C LEU A 25 -9.30 13.58 20.72
N ARG A 26 -9.88 14.76 20.45
CA ARG A 26 -11.32 15.01 20.65
C ARG A 26 -12.21 14.17 19.74
N SER A 27 -11.75 13.81 18.54
CA SER A 27 -12.49 12.92 17.63
C SER A 27 -12.29 11.43 17.93
N GLY A 28 -11.53 11.09 18.98
CA GLY A 28 -11.28 9.71 19.37
C GLY A 28 -10.32 8.96 18.44
N VAL A 29 -9.55 9.68 17.62
CA VAL A 29 -8.48 9.08 16.81
C VAL A 29 -7.38 8.61 17.76
N LYS A 30 -6.85 7.41 17.54
CA LYS A 30 -5.77 6.85 18.37
C LYS A 30 -4.39 7.03 17.73
N THR A 31 -4.32 6.96 16.40
CA THR A 31 -3.06 6.95 15.66
C THR A 31 -3.01 8.11 14.69
N VAL A 32 -1.92 8.88 14.75
CA VAL A 32 -1.70 10.08 13.92
C VAL A 32 -0.39 9.93 13.15
N LEU A 33 -0.50 9.78 11.83
CA LEU A 33 0.64 9.88 10.92
C LEU A 33 1.08 11.35 10.79
N ILE A 34 2.36 11.64 11.05
CA ILE A 34 2.96 12.99 11.01
C ILE A 34 4.19 13.04 10.10
N PRO A 35 4.53 14.18 9.48
CA PRO A 35 5.79 14.32 8.75
C PRO A 35 7.01 14.13 9.67
N THR A 36 8.06 13.49 9.17
CA THR A 36 9.30 13.25 9.94
C THR A 36 9.91 14.56 10.45
N ASP A 37 9.84 15.62 9.65
CA ASP A 37 10.39 16.93 10.00
C ASP A 37 9.63 17.60 11.17
N ASN A 38 8.36 17.24 11.39
CA ASN A 38 7.54 17.75 12.50
C ASN A 38 7.74 16.98 13.83
N VAL A 39 8.59 15.95 13.88
CA VAL A 39 8.84 15.19 15.12
C VAL A 39 9.37 16.12 16.23
N ARG A 40 10.15 17.13 15.87
CA ARG A 40 10.67 18.14 16.81
C ARG A 40 9.57 19.00 17.42
N ASP A 41 8.47 19.22 16.69
CA ASP A 41 7.35 20.03 17.16
C ASP A 41 6.47 19.28 18.15
N LEU A 42 6.64 17.96 18.26
CA LEU A 42 5.98 17.18 19.31
C LEU A 42 6.31 17.77 20.68
N GLU A 43 7.52 18.30 20.90
CA GLU A 43 7.96 18.95 22.14
C GLU A 43 7.05 20.10 22.61
N GLN A 44 6.25 20.68 21.72
CA GLN A 44 5.32 21.77 22.04
C GLN A 44 3.91 21.27 22.47
N ILE A 45 3.64 19.98 22.32
CA ILE A 45 2.35 19.35 22.63
C ILE A 45 2.34 18.90 24.10
N ASP A 46 1.22 19.04 24.80
CA ASP A 46 1.10 18.59 26.19
C ASP A 46 1.35 17.07 26.34
N GLN A 47 1.99 16.67 27.45
CA GLN A 47 2.34 15.28 27.72
C GLN A 47 1.11 14.36 27.78
N THR A 48 -0.03 14.87 28.26
CA THR A 48 -1.30 14.12 28.32
C THR A 48 -1.77 13.71 26.93
N VAL A 49 -1.62 14.62 25.97
CA VAL A 49 -2.03 14.39 24.57
C VAL A 49 -1.04 13.45 23.90
N ARG A 50 0.26 13.60 24.18
CA ARG A 50 1.29 12.68 23.67
C ARG A 50 1.13 11.26 24.17
N ALA A 51 0.69 11.09 25.41
CA ALA A 51 0.45 9.78 25.99
C ALA A 51 -0.85 9.13 25.47
N ALA A 52 -1.84 9.95 25.09
CA ALA A 52 -3.13 9.46 24.61
C ALA A 52 -3.12 9.07 23.12
N LEU A 53 -2.16 9.56 22.34
CA LEU A 53 -2.09 9.37 20.89
C LEU A 53 -0.78 8.68 20.48
N GLU A 54 -0.88 7.78 19.53
CA GLU A 54 0.27 7.17 18.87
C GLU A 54 0.69 8.03 17.67
N PHE A 55 1.90 8.58 17.71
CA PHE A 55 2.48 9.34 16.60
C PHE A 55 3.41 8.46 15.78
N ILE A 56 3.15 8.40 14.48
CA ILE A 56 3.98 7.64 13.56
C ILE A 56 4.59 8.61 12.54
N PRO A 57 5.91 8.85 12.56
CA PRO A 57 6.58 9.67 11.56
C PRO A 57 6.54 8.99 10.19
N VAL A 58 6.30 9.78 9.14
CA VAL A 58 6.33 9.36 7.74
C VAL A 58 7.19 10.31 6.91
N GLY A 59 7.92 9.76 5.94
CA GLY A 59 8.75 10.54 5.01
C GLY A 59 8.21 10.55 3.58
N ASN A 60 7.53 9.46 3.18
CA ASN A 60 7.00 9.27 1.83
C ASN A 60 5.55 8.79 1.87
N VAL A 61 4.83 9.05 0.77
CA VAL A 61 3.42 8.66 0.64
C VAL A 61 3.21 7.15 0.62
N ASP A 62 4.17 6.37 0.13
CA ASP A 62 4.05 4.91 0.10
C ASP A 62 3.93 4.33 1.52
N GLU A 63 4.66 4.92 2.47
CA GLU A 63 4.63 4.56 3.88
C GLU A 63 3.26 4.90 4.51
N VAL A 64 2.67 6.02 4.11
CA VAL A 64 1.32 6.41 4.51
C VAL A 64 0.31 5.41 3.99
N LEU A 65 0.34 5.12 2.69
CA LEU A 65 -0.62 4.22 2.04
C LEU A 65 -0.53 2.82 2.63
N SER A 66 0.67 2.33 2.90
CA SER A 66 0.89 1.02 3.52
C SER A 66 0.30 0.91 4.93
N ARG A 67 0.26 2.01 5.69
CA ARG A 67 -0.31 2.05 7.04
C ARG A 67 -1.80 2.35 7.06
N ALA A 68 -2.28 3.13 6.10
CA ALA A 68 -3.67 3.58 6.04
C ALA A 68 -4.61 2.59 5.34
N LEU A 69 -4.10 1.81 4.39
CA LEU A 69 -4.91 0.89 3.59
C LEU A 69 -4.90 -0.53 4.16
N CYS A 70 -6.08 -1.16 4.21
CA CYS A 70 -6.21 -2.57 4.55
C CYS A 70 -5.85 -3.45 3.33
N PRO A 71 -4.94 -4.46 3.47
CA PRO A 71 -4.55 -5.34 2.37
C PRO A 71 -5.71 -6.17 1.76
N ALA A 72 -6.80 -6.35 2.51
CA ALA A 72 -7.85 -7.31 2.18
C ALA A 72 -8.79 -6.90 1.02
N LEU A 73 -8.73 -5.67 0.51
CA LEU A 73 -9.68 -5.19 -0.51
C LEU A 73 -9.32 -5.56 -1.97
N ILE A 74 -8.24 -6.30 -2.21
CA ILE A 74 -7.84 -6.71 -3.58
C ILE A 74 -8.56 -8.00 -4.06
N LYS A 75 -9.36 -8.65 -3.21
CA LYS A 75 -10.02 -9.95 -3.52
C LYS A 75 -11.44 -9.89 -4.10
N SER A 76 -11.84 -8.85 -4.83
CA SER A 76 -13.24 -8.78 -5.33
C SER A 76 -13.43 -8.75 -6.85
N ARG A 77 -12.36 -8.85 -7.67
CA ARG A 77 -12.53 -8.95 -9.13
C ARG A 77 -11.65 -9.95 -9.87
N ALA A 78 -10.49 -10.31 -9.33
CA ALA A 78 -9.56 -11.21 -10.03
C ALA A 78 -9.90 -12.70 -9.89
N GLU A 79 -10.66 -13.12 -8.87
CA GLU A 79 -10.92 -14.53 -8.60
C GLU A 79 -12.12 -15.12 -9.40
N LYS A 80 -12.70 -14.38 -10.37
CA LYS A 80 -13.78 -14.91 -11.23
C LYS A 80 -13.32 -15.43 -12.61
N THR A 81 -12.02 -15.44 -12.90
CA THR A 81 -11.49 -16.12 -14.08
C THR A 81 -10.63 -17.30 -13.62
N ALA A 82 -11.31 -18.34 -13.13
CA ALA A 82 -10.72 -19.65 -13.03
C ALA A 82 -10.83 -20.31 -14.40
N GLU A 83 -9.69 -20.55 -15.07
CA GLU A 83 -9.43 -21.74 -15.89
C GLU A 83 -7.90 -21.91 -16.06
N PRO A 84 -7.36 -23.14 -16.00
CA PRO A 84 -5.94 -23.40 -15.76
C PRO A 84 -5.08 -23.28 -17.02
N GLU A 85 -3.97 -22.55 -16.90
CA GLU A 85 -2.95 -22.27 -17.94
C GLU A 85 -2.22 -23.51 -18.49
N GLN A 86 -2.46 -24.70 -17.93
CA GLN A 86 -1.72 -25.92 -18.29
C GLN A 86 -2.24 -26.66 -19.54
N ALA A 87 -3.39 -26.29 -20.10
CA ALA A 87 -3.91 -26.93 -21.31
C ALA A 87 -3.36 -26.32 -22.63
N VAL A 88 -2.96 -25.04 -22.64
CA VAL A 88 -2.58 -24.34 -23.87
C VAL A 88 -1.19 -24.71 -24.41
N VAL A 89 -0.29 -25.19 -23.55
CA VAL A 89 1.07 -25.58 -23.99
C VAL A 89 1.06 -26.90 -24.78
N ALA A 90 0.03 -27.74 -24.62
CA ALA A 90 -0.10 -29.00 -25.38
C ALA A 90 -0.59 -28.77 -26.82
N ALA A 91 -1.17 -27.61 -27.14
CA ALA A 91 -1.75 -27.33 -28.45
C ALA A 91 -0.75 -26.77 -29.47
N PHE A 92 0.49 -26.45 -29.05
CA PHE A 92 1.53 -25.88 -29.91
C PHE A 92 2.80 -26.77 -29.98
N ALA A 93 2.64 -28.08 -29.88
CA ALA A 93 3.69 -29.01 -30.29
C ALA A 93 3.70 -29.10 -31.83
N PRO A 94 4.86 -28.94 -32.50
CA PRO A 94 4.92 -29.05 -33.96
C PRO A 94 4.58 -30.48 -34.38
N VAL A 95 3.70 -30.60 -35.37
CA VAL A 95 3.36 -31.86 -36.06
C VAL A 95 4.67 -32.52 -36.52
N ARG A 96 4.97 -33.71 -35.99
CA ARG A 96 6.05 -34.55 -36.53
C ARG A 96 5.60 -35.06 -37.89
N GLU A 97 6.24 -34.58 -38.96
CA GLU A 97 6.16 -35.22 -40.27
C GLU A 97 6.55 -36.69 -40.14
N THR A 98 5.62 -37.59 -40.42
CA THR A 98 5.92 -38.99 -40.70
C THR A 98 5.51 -39.25 -42.14
N GLY A 99 6.40 -38.87 -43.06
CA GLY A 99 6.40 -39.34 -44.43
C GLY A 99 7.55 -40.31 -44.61
N GLY A 100 7.26 -41.58 -44.90
CA GLY A 100 8.25 -42.49 -45.47
C GLY A 100 8.19 -43.94 -45.01
N ASP A 101 7.25 -44.68 -45.61
CA ASP A 101 7.55 -45.92 -46.33
C ASP A 101 7.93 -47.19 -45.54
N ALA A 102 6.93 -48.05 -45.31
CA ALA A 102 7.13 -49.49 -45.21
C ALA A 102 5.82 -50.24 -45.49
N LEU A 103 5.39 -50.29 -46.75
CA LEU A 103 4.57 -51.40 -47.23
C LEU A 103 4.80 -51.62 -48.73
N ARG A 104 5.60 -52.63 -49.08
CA ARG A 104 5.49 -53.39 -50.34
C ARG A 104 6.27 -54.70 -50.23
N GLN A 105 5.48 -55.78 -50.17
CA GLN A 105 5.69 -57.16 -50.60
C GLN A 105 6.87 -57.95 -50.01
#